data_AF-A0A918WDF4-F1
#
_entry.id   AF-A0A918WDF4-F1
#
_cell.length_a   1.000
_cell.length_b   1.000
_cell.length_c   1.000
_cell.angle_alpha   90.00
_cell.angle_beta   90.00
_cell.angle_gamma   90.00
#
_symmetry.space_group_name_H-M   'P 1'
#
loop_
_entity.id
_entity.type
_entity.pdbx_description
1 polymer ?
#
loop_
_entity_poly.entity_id
_entity_poly.type
_entity_poly.pdbx_seq_one_letter_code
_entity_poly.pdbx_strand_id
1 'polypeptide(L)'
;MTAVITMLEELRALAPLTAVEVAARFSARGWVPAGRLRDGVETSWDKNGIGAWIQPSGSGAVGVSFAVWIRDVDTSGYFDDLEAVYEQGARALADALPAIKGSSLAGHLADSPQRAEDEDEFIAVKRWTLGGLALTAGVVQHDTDLPVMVVIGLESSPGPG
;
A
#
# COMPACT_ATOMS: atom_id res chain seq x y z
N MET A 1 -7.69 3.99 8.16
CA MET A 1 -8.32 4.07 6.82
C MET A 1 -8.56 5.48 6.30
N THR A 2 -9.21 6.40 7.01
CA THR A 2 -9.53 7.76 6.50
C THR A 2 -8.32 8.52 5.94
N ALA A 3 -7.17 8.45 6.61
CA ALA A 3 -5.93 9.09 6.15
C ALA A 3 -5.46 8.53 4.80
N VAL A 4 -5.54 7.20 4.61
CA VAL A 4 -5.16 6.52 3.37
C VAL A 4 -6.11 6.90 2.23
N ILE A 5 -7.43 6.85 2.47
CA ILE A 5 -8.44 7.25 1.48
C ILE A 5 -8.21 8.69 1.01
N THR A 6 -7.96 9.60 1.95
CA THR A 6 -7.66 11.01 1.64
C THR A 6 -6.41 11.13 0.77
N MET A 7 -5.35 10.38 1.08
CA MET A 7 -4.13 10.37 0.25
C MET A 7 -4.41 9.81 -1.14
N LEU A 8 -5.10 8.67 -1.27
CA LEU A 8 -5.43 8.07 -2.57
C LEU A 8 -6.24 9.02 -3.46
N GLU A 9 -7.17 9.78 -2.88
CA GLU A 9 -7.92 10.83 -3.59
C GLU A 9 -7.04 11.94 -4.15
N GLU A 10 -6.02 12.37 -3.39
CA GLU A 10 -5.09 13.40 -3.88
C GLU A 10 -4.12 12.83 -4.91
N LEU A 11 -3.59 11.63 -4.67
CA LEU A 11 -2.56 11.03 -5.50
C LEU A 11 -3.07 10.59 -6.87
N ARG A 12 -4.34 10.16 -6.99
CA ARG A 12 -4.92 9.81 -8.31
C ARG A 12 -4.93 10.99 -9.29
N ALA A 13 -4.90 12.23 -8.79
CA ALA A 13 -4.88 13.44 -9.62
C ALA A 13 -3.46 13.81 -10.06
N LEU A 14 -2.43 13.11 -9.57
CA LEU A 14 -1.02 13.36 -9.82
C LEU A 14 -0.41 12.32 -10.75
N ALA A 15 -1.18 11.66 -11.62
CA ALA A 15 -0.61 10.69 -12.55
C ALA A 15 0.18 11.41 -13.68
N PRO A 16 1.48 11.12 -13.90
CA PRO A 16 2.32 10.12 -13.22
C PRO A 16 2.88 10.60 -11.88
N LEU A 17 2.94 9.70 -10.90
CA LEU A 17 3.42 10.02 -9.55
C LEU A 17 4.90 10.41 -9.55
N THR A 18 5.25 11.48 -8.83
CA THR A 18 6.65 11.87 -8.55
C THR A 18 6.90 11.88 -7.04
N ALA A 19 8.13 11.55 -6.64
CA ALA A 19 8.47 11.44 -5.21
C ALA A 19 8.32 12.78 -4.48
N VAL A 20 8.68 13.87 -5.15
CA VAL A 20 8.60 15.24 -4.60
C VAL A 20 7.14 15.64 -4.37
N GLU A 21 6.25 15.44 -5.34
CA GLU A 21 4.84 15.83 -5.20
C GLU A 21 4.13 14.96 -4.17
N VAL A 22 4.40 13.65 -4.16
CA VAL A 22 3.86 12.73 -3.15
C VAL A 22 4.30 13.14 -1.74
N ALA A 23 5.60 13.39 -1.52
CA ALA A 23 6.14 13.84 -0.24
C ALA A 23 5.51 15.18 0.22
N ALA A 24 5.27 16.10 -0.71
CA ALA A 24 4.58 17.35 -0.43
C ALA A 24 3.14 17.12 0.03
N ARG A 25 2.41 16.16 -0.55
CA ARG A 25 1.05 15.79 -0.09
C ARG A 25 1.05 15.16 1.29
N PHE A 26 1.99 14.25 1.56
CA PHE A 26 2.16 13.67 2.90
C PHE A 26 2.37 14.78 3.95
N SER A 27 3.28 15.71 3.69
CA SER A 27 3.55 16.86 4.56
C SER A 27 2.32 17.74 4.75
N ALA A 28 1.64 18.12 3.65
CA ALA A 28 0.45 18.96 3.68
C ALA A 28 -0.72 18.32 4.43
N ARG A 29 -0.78 16.98 4.44
CA ARG A 29 -1.77 16.21 5.19
C ARG A 29 -1.31 15.86 6.61
N GLY A 30 -0.20 16.41 7.08
CA GLY A 30 0.29 16.24 8.46
C GLY A 30 0.73 14.81 8.77
N TRP A 31 1.26 14.10 7.78
CA TRP A 31 2.04 12.89 8.05
C TRP A 31 3.42 13.27 8.55
N VAL A 32 3.96 12.47 9.46
CA VAL A 32 5.23 12.73 10.12
C VAL A 32 6.34 11.96 9.38
N PRO A 33 7.44 12.62 8.98
CA PRO A 33 8.62 11.94 8.45
C PRO A 33 9.15 10.86 9.40
N ALA A 34 9.41 9.66 8.88
CA ALA A 34 10.02 8.57 9.65
C ALA A 34 11.56 8.46 9.46
N GLY A 35 12.16 9.40 8.72
CA GLY A 35 13.60 9.64 8.70
C GLY A 35 14.38 8.89 7.61
N ARG A 36 13.71 8.38 6.58
CA ARG A 36 14.36 7.74 5.43
C ARG A 36 14.38 8.70 4.25
N LEU A 37 15.53 9.35 4.07
CA LEU A 37 15.79 10.20 2.92
C LEU A 37 16.39 9.41 1.76
N ARG A 38 15.88 9.64 0.55
CA ARG A 38 16.46 9.16 -0.71
C ARG A 38 16.46 10.31 -1.71
N ASP A 39 17.64 10.59 -2.28
CA ASP A 39 17.84 11.69 -3.23
C ASP A 39 17.30 13.05 -2.73
N GLY A 40 17.41 13.29 -1.42
CA GLY A 40 16.94 14.52 -0.76
C GLY A 40 15.43 14.56 -0.47
N VAL A 41 14.68 13.50 -0.74
CA VAL A 41 13.24 13.40 -0.49
C VAL A 41 12.96 12.39 0.62
N GLU A 42 12.07 12.76 1.55
CA GLU A 42 11.59 11.83 2.59
C GLU A 42 10.69 10.76 1.95
N THR A 43 11.07 9.50 2.14
CA THR A 43 10.41 8.34 1.55
C THR A 43 9.63 7.50 2.55
N SER A 44 9.68 7.83 3.84
CA SER A 44 8.95 7.12 4.89
C SER A 44 8.13 8.07 5.75
N TRP A 45 6.90 7.69 6.02
CA TRP A 45 5.94 8.55 6.70
C TRP A 45 5.10 7.73 7.69
N ASP A 46 4.73 8.33 8.80
CA ASP A 46 3.76 7.77 9.74
C ASP A 46 2.58 8.72 9.92
N LYS A 47 1.40 8.13 10.08
CA LYS A 47 0.24 8.85 10.62
C LYS A 47 -0.67 7.93 11.40
N ASN A 48 -0.75 8.16 12.71
CA ASN A 48 -1.62 7.42 13.62
C ASN A 48 -1.37 5.89 13.56
N GLY A 49 -0.10 5.48 13.47
CA GLY A 49 0.30 4.07 13.39
C GLY A 49 0.10 3.44 12.00
N ILE A 50 -0.21 4.24 10.97
CA ILE A 50 -0.18 3.80 9.58
C ILE A 50 1.17 4.21 9.00
N GLY A 51 1.98 3.22 8.64
CA GLY A 51 3.22 3.45 7.90
C GLY A 51 2.92 3.70 6.43
N ALA A 52 3.68 4.59 5.80
CA ALA A 52 3.61 4.83 4.36
C ALA A 52 5.00 5.01 3.75
N TRP A 53 5.16 4.53 2.51
CA TRP A 53 6.42 4.58 1.79
C TRP A 53 6.25 5.11 0.38
N ILE A 54 7.24 5.88 -0.06
CA ILE A 54 7.44 6.28 -1.44
C ILE A 54 8.55 5.39 -2.00
N GLN A 55 8.26 4.65 -3.07
CA GLN A 55 9.15 3.66 -3.66
C GLN A 55 9.48 4.08 -5.09
N PRO A 56 10.60 4.78 -5.32
CA PRO A 56 11.08 5.05 -6.67
C PRO A 56 11.52 3.75 -7.34
N SER A 57 11.06 3.51 -8.56
CA SER A 57 11.57 2.47 -9.44
C SER A 57 12.83 2.95 -10.17
N GLY A 58 13.64 2.00 -10.66
CA GLY A 58 14.80 2.32 -11.51
C GLY A 58 14.44 2.98 -12.85
N SER A 59 13.17 2.95 -13.26
CA SER A 59 12.66 3.62 -14.46
C SER A 59 12.15 5.05 -14.20
N GLY A 60 12.24 5.53 -12.95
CA GLY A 60 11.72 6.85 -12.54
C GLY A 60 10.22 6.87 -12.23
N ALA A 61 9.52 5.74 -12.35
CA ALA A 61 8.16 5.60 -11.85
C ALA A 61 8.17 5.58 -10.32
N VAL A 62 7.08 6.02 -9.69
CA VAL A 62 6.97 6.07 -8.23
C VAL A 62 5.76 5.26 -7.80
N GLY A 63 5.99 4.31 -6.90
CA GLY A 63 4.95 3.63 -6.13
C GLY A 63 4.77 4.30 -4.77
N VAL A 64 3.56 4.22 -4.24
CA VAL A 64 3.23 4.66 -2.88
C VAL A 64 2.49 3.53 -2.19
N SER A 65 2.95 3.14 -1.00
CA SER A 65 2.32 2.07 -0.22
C SER A 65 1.96 2.53 1.18
N PHE A 66 0.89 1.96 1.74
CA PHE A 66 0.41 2.20 3.09
C PHE A 66 0.26 0.87 3.82
N ALA A 67 0.97 0.66 4.94
CA ALA A 67 0.72 -0.46 5.84
C ALA A 67 -0.38 -0.06 6.83
N VAL A 68 -1.58 -0.57 6.62
CA VAL A 68 -2.77 -0.25 7.44
C VAL A 68 -2.99 -1.22 8.59
N TRP A 69 -2.26 -2.34 8.56
CA TRP A 69 -2.21 -3.33 9.61
C TRP A 69 -0.84 -4.03 9.54
N ILE A 70 -0.28 -4.33 10.70
CA ILE A 70 0.99 -5.04 10.85
C ILE A 70 0.88 -6.02 12.02
N ARG A 71 1.41 -7.22 11.82
CA ARG A 71 1.58 -8.21 12.88
C ARG A 71 2.95 -8.83 12.77
N ASP A 72 3.75 -8.59 13.81
CA ASP A 72 5.05 -9.24 13.95
C ASP A 72 4.87 -10.74 14.13
N VAL A 73 5.70 -11.50 13.41
CA VAL A 73 5.85 -12.94 13.56
C VAL A 73 6.95 -13.15 14.61
N ASP A 74 6.63 -12.96 15.89
CA ASP A 74 7.66 -13.04 16.94
C ASP A 74 8.32 -14.44 16.98
N THR A 75 9.65 -14.40 17.13
CA THR A 75 10.71 -15.38 17.44
C THR A 75 10.41 -16.48 18.48
N SER A 76 9.14 -16.76 18.78
CA SER A 76 8.69 -17.72 19.80
C SER A 76 8.97 -19.19 19.46
N GLY A 77 9.51 -19.48 18.27
CA GLY A 77 9.97 -20.82 17.89
C GLY A 77 8.87 -21.80 17.50
N TYR A 78 7.63 -21.34 17.35
CA TYR A 78 6.52 -22.16 16.85
C TYR A 78 6.14 -21.69 15.44
N PHE A 79 6.64 -22.40 14.43
CA PHE A 79 6.22 -22.27 13.03
C PHE A 79 4.72 -22.56 12.82
N ASP A 80 4.05 -23.14 13.82
CA ASP A 80 2.65 -23.58 13.77
C ASP A 80 1.61 -22.43 13.79
N ASP A 81 2.01 -21.16 13.88
CA ASP A 81 1.06 -20.01 13.94
C ASP A 81 1.09 -19.09 12.70
N LEU A 82 1.96 -19.33 11.72
CA LEU A 82 2.08 -18.44 10.54
C LEU A 82 0.81 -18.43 9.68
N GLU A 83 0.20 -19.60 9.48
CA GLU A 83 -1.08 -19.72 8.78
C GLU A 83 -2.19 -18.92 9.49
N ALA A 84 -2.21 -18.93 10.83
CA ALA A 84 -3.17 -18.12 11.59
C ALA A 84 -2.89 -16.62 11.47
N VAL A 85 -1.62 -16.20 11.38
CA VAL A 85 -1.27 -14.79 11.10
C VAL A 85 -1.70 -14.40 9.69
N TYR A 86 -1.57 -15.28 8.70
CA TYR A 86 -2.07 -15.07 7.35
C TYR A 86 -3.60 -14.94 7.31
N GLU A 87 -4.32 -15.81 8.02
CA GLU A 87 -5.77 -15.69 8.16
C GLU A 87 -6.17 -14.37 8.83
N GLN A 88 -5.44 -13.94 9.85
CA GLN A 88 -5.68 -12.63 10.48
C GLN A 88 -5.44 -11.49 9.50
N GLY A 89 -4.37 -11.54 8.71
CA GLY A 89 -4.10 -10.59 7.64
C GLY A 89 -5.23 -10.56 6.61
N ALA A 90 -5.73 -11.72 6.19
CA ALA A 90 -6.83 -11.83 5.24
C ALA A 90 -8.14 -11.23 5.80
N ARG A 91 -8.42 -11.44 7.09
CA ARG A 91 -9.56 -10.80 7.78
C ARG A 91 -9.38 -9.28 7.86
N ALA A 92 -8.20 -8.81 8.23
CA ALA A 92 -7.88 -7.38 8.27
C ALA A 92 -8.00 -6.73 6.88
N LEU A 93 -7.57 -7.42 5.83
CA LEU A 93 -7.82 -6.98 4.45
C LEU A 93 -9.32 -6.92 4.16
N ALA A 94 -10.07 -7.99 4.46
CA ALA A 94 -11.51 -8.04 4.24
C ALA A 94 -12.26 -6.90 4.96
N ASP A 95 -11.79 -6.48 6.13
CA ASP A 95 -12.34 -5.32 6.86
C ASP A 95 -11.95 -3.97 6.24
N ALA A 96 -10.77 -3.88 5.63
CA ALA A 96 -10.30 -2.66 4.96
C ALA A 96 -10.99 -2.42 3.60
N LEU A 97 -11.34 -3.48 2.85
CA LEU A 97 -11.91 -3.38 1.50
C LEU A 97 -13.24 -2.58 1.46
N PRO A 98 -14.22 -2.79 2.37
CA PRO A 98 -15.43 -1.98 2.45
C PRO A 98 -15.15 -0.49 2.64
N ALA A 99 -14.13 -0.12 3.41
CA ALA A 99 -13.78 1.28 3.61
C ALA A 99 -13.31 1.95 2.32
N ILE A 100 -12.59 1.23 1.45
CA ILE A 100 -12.18 1.73 0.12
C ILE A 100 -13.41 1.85 -0.79
N LYS A 101 -14.19 0.77 -0.91
CA LYS A 101 -15.36 0.69 -1.79
C LYS A 101 -16.51 1.61 -1.38
N GLY A 102 -16.64 1.93 -0.10
CA GLY A 102 -17.65 2.84 0.45
C GLY A 102 -17.18 4.29 0.56
N SER A 103 -15.97 4.61 0.12
CA SER A 103 -15.42 5.96 0.17
C SER A 103 -15.77 6.80 -1.06
N SER A 104 -15.30 8.05 -1.08
CA SER A 104 -15.35 8.92 -2.26
C SER A 104 -14.66 8.33 -3.49
N LEU A 105 -13.75 7.36 -3.31
CA LEU A 105 -13.05 6.69 -4.41
C LEU A 105 -13.97 5.80 -5.24
N ALA A 106 -15.11 5.36 -4.69
CA ALA A 106 -15.97 4.35 -5.29
C ALA A 106 -16.33 4.63 -6.76
N GLY A 107 -16.64 5.88 -7.10
CA GLY A 107 -16.99 6.29 -8.46
C GLY A 107 -15.81 6.34 -9.44
N HIS A 108 -14.59 6.11 -8.96
CA HIS A 108 -13.34 6.16 -9.72
C HIS A 108 -12.61 4.82 -9.77
N LEU A 109 -13.09 3.81 -9.04
CA LEU A 109 -12.53 2.47 -9.05
C LEU A 109 -13.11 1.69 -10.22
N ALA A 110 -12.24 1.11 -11.03
CA ALA A 110 -12.61 0.06 -11.97
C ALA A 110 -11.89 -1.24 -11.58
N ASP A 111 -12.63 -2.34 -11.48
CA ASP A 111 -12.04 -3.65 -11.16
C ASP A 111 -10.93 -4.00 -12.16
N SER A 112 -9.82 -4.49 -11.63
CA SER A 112 -8.69 -4.98 -12.41
C SER A 112 -8.46 -6.45 -12.08
N PRO A 113 -8.24 -7.33 -13.07
CA PRO A 113 -7.95 -8.73 -12.79
C PRO A 113 -6.66 -8.85 -11.98
N GLN A 114 -6.61 -9.87 -11.13
CA GLN A 114 -5.37 -10.31 -10.51
C GLN A 114 -4.42 -10.81 -11.61
N ARG A 115 -3.13 -10.57 -11.44
CA ARG A 115 -2.08 -11.01 -12.33
C ARG A 115 -1.36 -12.21 -11.73
N ALA A 116 -0.66 -12.96 -12.57
CA ALA A 116 0.11 -14.12 -12.11
C ALA A 116 1.18 -13.71 -11.08
N GLU A 117 1.81 -12.54 -11.27
CA GLU A 117 2.85 -12.06 -10.36
C GLU A 117 2.31 -11.71 -8.97
N ASP A 118 1.01 -11.44 -8.85
CA ASP A 118 0.40 -11.14 -7.54
C ASP A 118 0.34 -12.39 -6.65
N GLU A 119 0.29 -13.60 -7.22
CA GLU A 119 0.28 -14.86 -6.44
C GLU A 119 1.64 -15.12 -5.78
N ASP A 120 2.73 -14.59 -6.35
CA ASP A 120 4.07 -14.69 -5.79
C ASP A 120 4.32 -13.64 -4.68
N GLU A 121 3.65 -12.49 -4.75
CA GLU A 121 3.85 -11.38 -3.81
C GLU A 121 2.82 -11.36 -2.66
N PHE A 122 1.57 -11.77 -2.91
CA PHE A 122 0.47 -11.60 -1.97
C PHE A 122 -0.15 -12.92 -1.54
N ILE A 123 -0.36 -13.04 -0.23
CA ILE A 123 -1.15 -14.12 0.39
C ILE A 123 -2.64 -13.98 0.00
N ALA A 124 -3.12 -12.73 -0.08
CA ALA A 124 -4.46 -12.39 -0.57
C ALA A 124 -4.43 -10.98 -1.17
N VAL A 125 -5.14 -10.75 -2.27
CA VAL A 125 -5.06 -9.48 -3.00
C VAL A 125 -6.39 -9.09 -3.66
N LYS A 126 -6.60 -7.78 -3.77
CA LYS A 126 -7.63 -7.18 -4.61
C LYS A 126 -7.06 -5.99 -5.38
N ARG A 127 -7.36 -5.91 -6.67
CA ARG A 127 -6.86 -4.87 -7.57
C ARG A 127 -7.97 -4.04 -8.20
N TRP A 128 -7.64 -2.78 -8.45
CA TRP A 128 -8.41 -1.83 -9.23
C TRP A 128 -7.49 -0.97 -10.09
N THR A 129 -8.09 -0.27 -11.04
CA THR A 129 -7.51 0.96 -11.59
C THR A 129 -8.16 2.16 -10.91
N LEU A 130 -7.35 3.20 -10.67
CA LEU A 130 -7.76 4.45 -10.02
C LEU A 130 -7.06 5.61 -10.73
N GLY A 131 -7.79 6.34 -11.59
CA GLY A 131 -7.22 7.50 -12.30
C GLY A 131 -6.01 7.17 -13.20
N GLY A 132 -6.00 5.98 -13.82
CA GLY A 132 -4.87 5.51 -14.65
C GLY A 132 -3.74 4.84 -13.87
N LEU A 133 -3.79 4.88 -12.53
CA LEU A 133 -2.87 4.18 -11.65
C LEU A 133 -3.44 2.79 -11.29
N ALA A 134 -2.56 1.86 -10.98
CA ALA A 134 -2.94 0.58 -10.40
C ALA A 134 -3.05 0.74 -8.88
N LEU A 135 -4.21 0.40 -8.34
CA LEU A 135 -4.46 0.32 -6.90
C LEU A 135 -4.52 -1.14 -6.50
N THR A 136 -3.67 -1.54 -5.56
CA THR A 136 -3.60 -2.90 -5.02
C THR A 136 -3.84 -2.83 -3.52
N ALA A 137 -4.70 -3.69 -2.99
CA ALA A 137 -4.82 -3.91 -1.56
C ALA A 137 -4.57 -5.40 -1.29
N GLY A 138 -3.58 -5.72 -0.47
CA GLY A 138 -3.19 -7.11 -0.27
C GLY A 138 -2.51 -7.38 1.06
N VAL A 139 -2.44 -8.66 1.39
CA VAL A 139 -1.69 -9.20 2.52
C VAL A 139 -0.33 -9.65 1.99
N VAL A 140 0.75 -9.12 2.55
CA VAL A 140 2.12 -9.42 2.13
C VAL A 140 2.96 -9.84 3.33
N GLN A 141 3.91 -10.73 3.08
CA GLN A 141 5.04 -10.99 3.95
C GLN A 141 6.29 -11.05 3.07
N HIS A 142 7.28 -10.21 3.35
CA HIS A 142 8.49 -10.16 2.51
C HIS A 142 9.48 -11.30 2.78
N ASP A 143 9.50 -11.82 4.01
CA ASP A 143 10.33 -12.94 4.46
C ASP A 143 9.63 -13.61 5.65
N THR A 144 9.87 -14.90 5.91
CA THR A 144 9.22 -15.66 6.99
C THR A 144 9.48 -15.08 8.38
N ASP A 145 10.61 -14.38 8.55
CA ASP A 145 10.99 -13.72 9.80
C ASP A 145 10.51 -12.26 9.87
N LEU A 146 9.86 -11.76 8.80
CA LEU A 146 9.33 -10.41 8.74
C LEU A 146 7.83 -10.38 9.09
N PRO A 147 7.32 -9.21 9.52
CA PRO A 147 5.92 -9.05 9.85
C PRO A 147 5.01 -9.30 8.65
N VAL A 148 3.82 -9.83 8.92
CA VAL A 148 2.73 -9.87 7.96
C VAL A 148 2.02 -8.52 7.98
N MET A 149 1.76 -7.97 6.80
CA MET A 149 1.17 -6.63 6.65
C MET A 149 -0.03 -6.65 5.72
N VAL A 150 -1.02 -5.80 6.01
CA VAL A 150 -2.00 -5.39 4.99
C VAL A 150 -1.51 -4.09 4.38
N VAL A 151 -1.18 -4.16 3.09
CA VAL A 151 -0.67 -3.02 2.32
C VAL A 151 -1.70 -2.56 1.30
N ILE A 152 -1.86 -1.24 1.18
CA ILE A 152 -2.57 -0.61 0.09
C ILE A 152 -1.52 0.15 -0.73
N GLY A 153 -1.30 -0.29 -1.97
CA GLY A 153 -0.32 0.25 -2.90
C GLY A 153 -0.97 0.99 -4.06
N LEU A 154 -0.37 2.10 -4.48
CA LEU A 154 -0.73 2.87 -5.65
C LEU A 154 0.52 3.05 -6.51
N GLU A 155 0.49 2.59 -7.75
CA GLU A 155 1.62 2.64 -8.67
C GLU A 155 1.16 3.03 -10.08
N SER A 156 2.07 3.52 -10.91
CA SER A 156 1.79 3.69 -12.33
C SER A 156 1.40 2.34 -12.92
N SER A 157 0.27 2.29 -13.63
CA SER A 157 -0.07 1.08 -14.39
C SER A 157 1.07 0.79 -15.37
N PRO A 158 1.52 -0.47 -15.51
CA PRO A 158 2.37 -0.83 -16.63
C PRO A 158 1.62 -0.40 -17.90
N GLY A 159 2.26 0.43 -18.72
CA GLY A 159 1.69 0.82 -20.02
C GLY A 159 1.38 -0.44 -20.84
N PRO A 160 0.52 -0.35 -21.87
CA PRO A 160 0.42 -1.43 -22.83
C PRO A 160 1.81 -1.64 -23.43
N GLY A 161 2.44 -2.77 -23.11
CA GLY A 161 3.67 -3.22 -23.75
C GLY A 161 3.46 -3.52 -25.23
#